data_AF-A0A0S3TFA4-F1
#
_entry.id   AF-A0A0S3TFA4-F1
#
_cell.length_a   1.000
_cell.length_b   1.000
_cell.length_c   1.000
_cell.angle_alpha   90.00
_cell.angle_beta   90.00
_cell.angle_gamma   90.00
#
_symmetry.space_group_name_H-M   'P 1'
#
loop_
_entity.id
_entity.type
_entity.pdbx_description
1 polymer ?
#
loop_
_entity_poly.entity_id
_entity_poly.type
_entity_poly.pdbx_seq_one_letter_code
_entity_poly.pdbx_strand_id
1 'polypeptide(L)'
;MYRQLEYFKEYQNRVSGIIGASQAKSLVNQALVLITVGGNDFVNNYYLVPNSARSRQYPLPQYVTYLISEYQKLLQKLYDLELAEFW
;
A
#
# COMPACT_ATOMS: atom_id res chain seq x y z
N MET A 1 -3.52 4.03 3.22
CA MET A 1 -3.04 3.16 2.13
C MET A 1 -4.15 2.57 1.27
N TYR A 2 -5.27 2.07 1.82
CA TYR A 2 -6.35 1.48 1.00
C TYR A 2 -6.85 2.39 -0.13
N ARG A 3 -7.09 3.68 0.15
CA ARG A 3 -7.43 4.67 -0.89
C ARG A 3 -6.37 4.84 -1.99
N GLN A 4 -5.08 4.66 -1.69
CA GLN A 4 -4.03 4.78 -2.71
C GLN A 4 -4.07 3.60 -3.69
N LEU A 5 -4.39 2.39 -3.21
CA LEU A 5 -4.62 1.23 -4.09
C LEU A 5 -5.87 1.43 -4.97
N GLU A 6 -6.94 2.01 -4.41
CA GLU A 6 -8.15 2.37 -5.17
C GLU A 6 -7.84 3.39 -6.27
N TYR A 7 -7.08 4.44 -5.96
CA TYR A 7 -6.65 5.43 -6.97
C TYR A 7 -5.72 4.83 -8.02
N PHE A 8 -4.87 3.88 -7.65
CA PHE A 8 -4.03 3.18 -8.61
C PHE A 8 -4.87 2.36 -9.59
N LYS A 9 -5.87 1.61 -9.09
CA LYS A 9 -6.82 0.90 -9.94
C LYS A 9 -7.62 1.85 -10.84
N GLU A 10 -8.07 2.98 -10.31
CA GLU A 10 -8.75 4.00 -11.10
C GLU A 10 -7.86 4.57 -12.21
N TYR A 11 -6.58 4.79 -11.92
CA TYR A 11 -5.59 5.18 -12.93
C TYR A 11 -5.46 4.13 -14.04
N GLN A 12 -5.33 2.84 -13.69
CA GLN A 12 -5.26 1.75 -14.67
C GLN A 12 -6.49 1.74 -15.60
N ASN A 13 -7.69 1.93 -15.04
CA ASN A 13 -8.93 2.01 -15.82
C ASN A 13 -8.95 3.22 -16.76
N ARG A 14 -8.58 4.41 -16.25
CA ARG A 14 -8.56 5.64 -17.04
C ARG A 14 -7.56 5.56 -18.19
N VAL A 15 -6.34 5.09 -17.93
CA VAL A 15 -5.31 5.01 -18.98
C VAL A 15 -5.64 3.93 -20.01
N SER A 16 -6.25 2.81 -19.59
CA SER A 16 -6.75 1.76 -20.50
C SER A 16 -7.84 2.26 -21.45
N GLY A 17 -8.66 3.22 -21.03
CA GLY A 17 -9.66 3.86 -21.88
C GLY A 17 -9.05 4.81 -22.94
N ILE A 18 -7.79 5.22 -22.78
CA ILE A 18 -7.09 6.16 -23.66
C ILE A 18 -6.17 5.41 -24.63
N ILE A 19 -5.34 4.51 -24.10
CA ILE A 19 -4.41 3.65 -24.85
C ILE A 19 -4.90 2.24 -24.56
N GLY A 20 -5.48 1.48 -25.46
CA GLY A 20 -6.21 0.25 -25.09
C GLY A 20 -5.54 -0.70 -24.08
N ALA A 21 -6.32 -1.56 -23.44
CA ALA A 21 -5.90 -2.41 -22.29
C ALA A 21 -4.50 -3.07 -22.39
N SER A 22 -4.10 -3.55 -23.57
CA SER A 22 -2.77 -4.15 -23.79
C SER A 22 -1.61 -3.16 -23.59
N GLN A 23 -1.77 -1.93 -24.06
CA GLN A 23 -0.75 -0.88 -23.93
C GLN A 23 -0.69 -0.36 -22.49
N ALA A 24 -1.85 -0.18 -21.85
CA ALA A 24 -1.93 0.17 -20.44
C ALA A 24 -1.26 -0.89 -19.54
N LYS A 25 -1.47 -2.18 -19.82
CA LYS A 25 -0.78 -3.28 -19.14
C LYS A 25 0.74 -3.17 -19.28
N SER A 26 1.23 -2.94 -20.49
CA SER A 26 2.66 -2.80 -20.76
C SER A 26 3.26 -1.59 -20.02
N LEU A 27 2.54 -0.47 -19.97
CA LEU A 27 2.92 0.74 -19.25
C LEU A 27 3.07 0.47 -17.74
N VAL A 28 2.09 -0.19 -17.13
CA VAL A 28 2.10 -0.50 -15.69
C VAL A 28 3.20 -1.51 -15.36
N ASN A 29 3.34 -2.56 -16.15
CA ASN A 29 4.33 -3.62 -15.90
C ASN A 29 5.79 -3.15 -16.05
N GLN A 30 6.03 -2.06 -16.78
CA GLN A 30 7.35 -1.46 -16.95
C GLN A 30 7.61 -0.31 -15.98
N ALA A 31 6.63 0.07 -15.17
CA ALA A 31 6.77 1.17 -14.23
C ALA A 31 7.68 0.79 -13.06
N LEU A 32 8.49 1.75 -12.60
CA LEU A 32 9.13 1.67 -11.30
C LEU A 32 8.13 2.14 -10.23
N VAL A 33 7.80 1.26 -9.29
CA VAL A 33 6.88 1.57 -8.19
C VAL A 33 7.66 1.88 -6.91
N LEU A 34 7.46 3.07 -6.36
CA LEU A 34 8.06 3.51 -5.10
C LEU A 34 6.99 3.53 -4.00
N ILE A 35 7.29 2.90 -2.86
CA ILE A 35 6.37 2.80 -1.72
C ILE A 35 7.05 3.40 -0.50
N THR A 36 6.35 4.29 0.19
CA THR A 36 6.79 4.87 1.47
C THR A 36 5.70 4.65 2.53
N VAL A 37 6.02 3.85 3.55
CA VAL A 37 5.11 3.45 4.64
C VAL A 37 5.88 3.35 5.95
N GLY A 38 5.17 3.36 7.10
CA GLY A 38 5.80 3.20 8.41
C GLY A 38 5.95 4.47 9.23
N GLY A 39 6.36 5.58 8.61
CA GLY A 39 6.73 6.79 9.35
C GLY A 39 5.64 7.28 10.30
N ASN A 40 4.42 7.45 9.78
CA ASN A 40 3.29 7.95 10.56
C ASN A 40 2.81 6.95 11.63
N ASP A 41 3.02 5.65 11.44
CA ASP A 41 2.63 4.63 12.42
C ASP A 41 3.49 4.70 13.68
N PHE A 42 4.79 4.98 13.54
CA PHE A 42 5.64 5.24 14.68
C PHE A 42 5.41 6.62 15.28
N VAL A 43 5.45 7.67 14.45
CA VAL A 43 5.34 9.05 14.93
C VAL A 43 3.97 9.29 15.55
N ASN A 44 2.89 9.22 14.76
CA ASN A 44 1.58 9.68 15.21
C ASN A 44 0.89 8.67 16.14
N ASN A 45 1.04 7.38 15.83
CA ASN A 45 0.26 6.35 16.53
C ASN A 45 0.99 5.78 17.75
N TYR A 46 2.33 5.79 17.78
CA TYR A 46 3.10 5.18 18.87
C TYR A 46 3.77 6.21 19.81
N TYR A 47 4.55 7.15 19.28
CA TYR A 47 5.46 7.99 20.07
C TYR A 47 4.98 9.43 20.35
N LEU A 48 4.14 10.03 19.50
CA LEU A 48 3.77 11.45 19.60
C LEU A 48 3.11 11.80 20.94
N VAL A 49 2.27 10.91 21.47
CA VAL A 49 1.56 11.10 22.73
C VAL A 49 2.07 10.09 23.76
N PRO A 50 2.51 10.52 24.95
CA PRO A 50 2.86 9.61 26.04
C PRO A 50 1.70 8.65 26.35
N ASN A 51 2.00 7.36 26.52
CA ASN A 51 0.99 6.31 26.76
C ASN A 51 -0.11 6.28 25.68
N SER A 52 0.27 6.48 24.42
CA SER A 52 -0.62 6.34 23.26
C SER A 52 -1.44 5.05 23.33
N ALA A 53 -2.60 5.05 22.67
CA ALA A 53 -3.43 3.85 22.61
C ALA A 53 -2.63 2.64 22.07
N ARG A 54 -1.74 2.85 21.09
CA ARG A 54 -0.90 1.77 20.55
C ARG A 54 0.20 1.33 21.52
N SER A 55 0.86 2.24 22.23
CA SER A 55 1.89 1.84 23.19
C SER A 55 1.32 1.09 24.41
N ARG A 56 0.07 1.38 24.77
CA ARG A 56 -0.67 0.61 25.80
C ARG A 56 -1.16 -0.74 25.30
N GLN A 57 -1.52 -0.83 24.02
CA GLN A 57 -2.00 -2.08 23.41
C GLN A 57 -0.85 -3.05 23.12
N TYR A 58 0.29 -2.54 22.66
CA TYR A 58 1.42 -3.35 22.21
C TYR A 58 2.75 -2.79 22.73
N PRO A 59 3.56 -3.62 23.41
CA PRO A 59 4.99 -3.36 23.52
C PRO A 59 5.62 -3.20 22.13
N LEU A 60 6.66 -2.37 22.02
CA LEU A 60 7.24 -1.98 20.73
C LEU A 60 7.59 -3.17 19.82
N PRO A 61 8.25 -4.26 20.29
CA PRO A 61 8.54 -5.40 19.43
C PRO A 61 7.29 -6.04 18.81
N GLN A 62 6.19 -6.10 19.57
CA GLN A 62 4.92 -6.66 19.08
C GLN A 62 4.25 -5.72 18.08
N TYR A 63 4.36 -4.40 18.30
CA TYR A 63 3.82 -3.41 17.36
C TYR A 63 4.56 -3.45 16.02
N VAL A 64 5.88 -3.63 16.02
CA VAL A 64 6.67 -3.81 14.79
C VAL A 64 6.21 -5.04 14.03
N THR A 65 6.07 -6.20 14.69
CA THR A 65 5.56 -7.42 14.06
C THR A 65 4.16 -7.22 13.49
N TYR A 66 3.28 -6.54 14.23
CA TYR A 66 1.94 -6.19 13.75
C TYR A 66 2.00 -5.34 12.48
N LEU A 67 2.80 -4.26 12.46
CA LEU A 67 2.93 -3.39 11.29
C LEU A 67 3.48 -4.13 10.07
N ILE A 68 4.49 -4.99 10.25
CA ILE A 68 5.02 -5.83 9.16
C ILE A 68 3.92 -6.70 8.57
N SER A 69 3.08 -7.33 9.40
CA SER A 69 1.97 -8.17 8.92
C SER A 69 0.93 -7.38 8.11
N GLU A 70 0.66 -6.13 8.49
CA GLU A 70 -0.26 -5.25 7.74
C GLU A 70 0.36 -4.76 6.43
N TYR A 71 1.66 -4.46 6.40
CA TYR A 71 2.36 -4.07 5.18
C TYR A 71 2.48 -5.22 4.18
N GLN A 72 2.72 -6.45 4.65
CA GLN A 72 2.70 -7.62 3.77
C GLN A 72 1.37 -7.76 3.03
N LYS A 73 0.24 -7.56 3.72
CA LYS A 73 -1.10 -7.59 3.08
C LYS A 73 -1.25 -6.50 2.03
N LEU A 74 -0.73 -5.30 2.29
CA LEU A 74 -0.81 -4.18 1.35
C LEU A 74 0.08 -4.40 0.12
N LEU A 75 1.30 -4.89 0.32
CA LEU A 75 2.22 -5.24 -0.77
C LEU A 75 1.66 -6.36 -1.63
N GLN A 76 1.06 -7.39 -1.01
CA GLN A 76 0.40 -8.46 -1.76
C GLN A 76 -0.73 -7.90 -2.63
N LYS A 77 -1.60 -7.05 -2.08
CA LYS A 77 -2.68 -6.42 -2.86
C LYS A 77 -2.17 -5.57 -4.02
N LEU A 78 -1.07 -4.84 -3.83
CA LEU A 78 -0.47 -4.05 -4.90
C LEU A 78 0.09 -4.94 -6.01
N TYR A 79 0.84 -5.98 -5.63
CA TYR A 79 1.37 -6.97 -6.56
C TYR A 79 0.24 -7.67 -7.33
N ASP A 80 -0.84 -8.04 -6.64
CA ASP A 80 -2.01 -8.63 -7.26
C ASP A 80 -2.67 -7.63 -8.22
N LEU A 81 -2.74 -6.33 -7.93
CA LEU A 81 -3.29 -5.32 -8.86
C LEU A 81 -2.43 -5.13 -10.12
N GLU A 82 -1.13 -5.34 -10.03
CA GLU A 82 -0.23 -5.36 -11.19
C GLU A 82 -0.44 -6.63 -12.05
N LEU A 83 -0.82 -7.75 -11.44
CA LEU A 83 -1.01 -9.04 -12.14
C LEU A 83 -2.45 -9.38 -12.55
N ALA A 84 -3.46 -8.94 -11.79
CA ALA A 84 -4.80 -9.52 -11.78
C ALA A 84 -5.84 -8.77 -12.61
N GLU A 85 -5.59 -7.52 -13.03
CA GLU A 85 -6.59 -6.75 -13.81
C GLU A 85 -6.71 -7.18 -15.28
N PHE A 86 -5.99 -8.21 -15.74
CA PHE A 86 -5.87 -8.51 -17.17
C PHE A 86 -5.86 -10.02 -17.51
N TRP A 87 -6.56 -10.84 -16.72
CA TRP A 87 -6.95 -12.21 -17.05
C TRP A 87 -8.47 -12.32 -17.16
#